data_AF-A0A060YN20-F1
#
_entry.id   AF-A0A060YN20-F1
#
_cell.length_a   1.000
_cell.length_b   1.000
_cell.length_c   1.000
_cell.angle_alpha   90.00
_cell.angle_beta   90.00
_cell.angle_gamma   90.00
#
_symmetry.space_group_name_H-M   'P 1'
#
loop_
_entity.id
_entity.type
_entity.pdbx_description
1 polymer ?
#
loop_
_entity_poly.entity_id
_entity_poly.type
_entity_poly.pdbx_seq_one_letter_code
_entity_poly.pdbx_strand_id
1 'polypeptide(L)'
;MSCCRILDFRRVPPVAGRLLNMTKEIKDVTRDKKLWRTFFISPANNICFYGECSYYCSTEHALCGKPDQIEGSLAAFLPDLALAKRKTWRNPWRRSYNKRKKAEWEVDPDYCEEVKQTPPYDSGTRLLDIMDMTIFDFLMGETTPLNTYFTGGCCGADGS
;
A
#
# COMPACT_ATOMS: atom_id res chain seq x y z
N MET A 1 -3.49 15.49 -8.88
CA MET A 1 -2.42 16.00 -8.00
C MET A 1 -2.53 15.24 -6.68
N SER A 2 -1.50 14.53 -6.24
CA SER A 2 -1.60 13.66 -5.05
C SER A 2 -1.64 14.48 -3.75
N CYS A 3 -2.47 14.07 -2.79
CA CYS A 3 -2.64 14.73 -1.48
C CYS A 3 -1.29 14.92 -0.75
N CYS A 4 -0.41 13.92 -0.82
CA CYS A 4 0.93 13.98 -0.23
C CYS A 4 1.81 15.11 -0.80
N ARG A 5 1.58 15.53 -2.05
CA ARG A 5 2.30 16.66 -2.66
C ARG A 5 1.78 18.01 -2.16
N ILE A 6 0.49 18.10 -1.83
CA ILE A 6 -0.14 19.34 -1.36
C ILE A 6 0.29 19.65 0.08
N LEU A 7 0.43 18.62 0.90
CA LEU A 7 0.89 18.73 2.29
C LEU A 7 2.42 18.82 2.43
N ASP A 8 3.14 18.93 1.31
CA ASP A 8 4.62 18.98 1.21
C ASP A 8 5.40 17.82 1.85
N PHE A 9 4.71 16.76 2.30
CA PHE A 9 5.35 15.59 2.91
C PHE A 9 6.30 14.87 1.94
N ARG A 10 5.91 14.71 0.66
CA ARG A 10 6.74 14.07 -0.39
C ARG A 10 7.24 12.64 -0.04
N ARG A 11 6.45 11.89 0.74
CA ARG A 11 6.78 10.52 1.20
C ARG A 11 6.14 9.37 0.40
N VAL A 12 5.38 9.68 -0.64
CA VAL A 12 4.67 8.70 -1.48
C VAL A 12 5.24 8.73 -2.91
N PRO A 13 5.49 7.58 -3.56
CA PRO A 13 5.96 7.56 -4.94
C PRO A 13 4.93 8.24 -5.87
N PRO A 14 5.38 8.87 -6.98
CA PRO A 14 4.47 9.42 -7.97
C PRO A 14 3.51 8.34 -8.51
N VAL A 15 2.22 8.68 -8.58
CA VAL A 15 1.16 7.82 -9.12
C VAL A 15 0.35 8.58 -10.17
N ALA A 16 0.04 7.92 -11.29
CA ALA A 16 -0.82 8.46 -12.33
C ALA A 16 -1.91 7.46 -12.72
N GLY A 17 -3.12 7.96 -12.97
CA GLY A 17 -4.20 7.16 -13.56
C GLY A 17 -3.93 6.93 -15.06
N ARG A 18 -4.26 5.74 -15.54
CA ARG A 18 -4.12 5.37 -16.95
C ARG A 18 -5.22 4.38 -17.36
N LEU A 19 -5.76 4.58 -18.55
CA LEU A 19 -6.55 3.57 -19.25
C LEU A 19 -5.63 2.55 -19.91
N LEU A 20 -5.81 1.28 -19.59
CA LEU A 20 -5.00 0.15 -20.04
C LEU A 20 -5.84 -0.73 -20.96
N ASN A 21 -5.28 -1.09 -22.12
CA ASN A 21 -5.85 -2.14 -22.95
C ASN A 21 -5.45 -3.52 -22.40
N MET A 22 -6.40 -4.25 -21.82
CA MET A 22 -6.14 -5.51 -21.12
C MET A 22 -5.58 -6.60 -22.05
N THR A 23 -5.96 -6.59 -23.32
CA THR A 23 -5.50 -7.56 -24.29
C THR A 23 -4.05 -7.28 -24.66
N LYS A 24 -3.79 -6.10 -25.23
CA LYS A 24 -2.49 -5.74 -25.80
C LYS A 24 -1.43 -5.45 -24.73
N GLU A 25 -1.81 -4.89 -23.59
CA GLU A 25 -0.86 -4.40 -22.58
C GLU A 25 -0.72 -5.34 -21.38
N ILE A 26 -1.57 -6.36 -21.23
CA ILE A 26 -1.49 -7.31 -20.12
C ILE A 26 -1.44 -8.74 -20.64
N LYS A 27 -2.51 -9.20 -21.30
CA LYS A 27 -2.66 -10.60 -21.71
C LYS A 27 -1.60 -11.04 -22.72
N ASP A 28 -1.32 -10.22 -23.73
CA ASP A 28 -0.44 -10.60 -24.85
C ASP A 28 1.05 -10.43 -24.52
N VAL A 29 1.38 -9.61 -23.51
CA VAL A 29 2.76 -9.33 -23.10
C VAL A 29 3.21 -10.13 -21.87
N THR A 30 2.27 -10.67 -21.08
CA THR A 30 2.63 -11.42 -19.87
C THR A 30 3.25 -12.77 -20.23
N ARG A 31 4.36 -13.09 -19.54
CA ARG A 31 4.96 -14.43 -19.57
C ARG A 31 4.49 -15.30 -18.40
N ASP A 32 3.74 -14.73 -17.48
CA ASP A 32 3.23 -15.43 -16.32
C ASP A 32 1.98 -16.25 -16.70
N LYS A 33 2.17 -17.58 -16.70
CA LYS A 33 1.10 -18.54 -17.00
C LYS A 33 -0.04 -18.50 -15.98
N LYS A 34 0.23 -18.11 -14.74
CA LYS A 34 -0.79 -18.02 -13.69
C LYS A 34 -1.78 -16.91 -14.02
N LEU A 35 -1.27 -15.71 -14.28
CA LEU A 35 -2.09 -14.57 -14.68
C LEU A 35 -2.81 -14.85 -16.01
N TRP A 36 -2.09 -15.34 -17.02
CA TRP A 36 -2.64 -15.56 -18.36
C TRP A 36 -3.85 -16.52 -18.37
N ARG A 37 -3.82 -17.59 -17.55
CA ARG A 37 -4.91 -18.57 -17.46
C ARG A 37 -6.20 -18.03 -16.84
N THR A 38 -6.13 -16.90 -16.13
CA THR A 38 -7.30 -16.30 -15.46
C THR A 38 -8.13 -15.40 -16.38
N PHE A 39 -7.69 -15.19 -17.62
CA PHE A 39 -8.44 -14.40 -18.60
C PHE A 39 -9.60 -15.21 -19.20
N PHE A 40 -10.79 -14.61 -19.25
CA PHE A 40 -11.98 -15.19 -19.86
C PHE A 40 -12.87 -14.11 -20.50
N ILE A 41 -13.82 -14.53 -21.33
CA ILE A 41 -14.83 -13.66 -21.94
C ILE A 41 -16.13 -13.84 -21.15
N SER A 42 -16.69 -12.73 -20.66
CA SER A 42 -17.95 -12.76 -19.91
C SER A 42 -19.15 -12.99 -20.84
N PRO A 43 -20.32 -13.37 -20.30
CA PRO A 43 -21.56 -13.48 -21.09
C PRO A 43 -21.96 -12.18 -21.80
N ALA A 44 -21.49 -11.03 -21.30
CA ALA A 44 -21.69 -9.72 -21.91
C ALA A 44 -20.64 -9.39 -23.00
N ASN A 45 -19.84 -10.37 -23.42
CA ASN A 45 -18.78 -10.24 -24.42
C ASN A 45 -17.67 -9.24 -24.04
N ASN A 46 -17.41 -9.08 -22.73
CA ASN A 46 -16.30 -8.28 -22.22
C ASN A 46 -15.12 -9.18 -21.84
N ILE A 47 -13.90 -8.65 -21.96
CA ILE A 47 -12.69 -9.34 -21.50
C ILE A 47 -12.53 -9.11 -20.01
N CYS A 48 -12.35 -10.21 -19.26
CA CYS A 48 -12.19 -10.18 -17.82
C CYS A 48 -11.00 -11.03 -17.36
N PHE A 49 -10.44 -10.70 -16.20
CA PHE A 49 -9.46 -11.53 -15.48
C PHE A 49 -9.54 -11.26 -13.99
N TYR A 50 -9.05 -12.20 -13.17
CA TYR A 50 -9.05 -12.06 -11.71
C TYR A 50 -7.67 -12.32 -11.07
N GLY A 51 -6.67 -12.82 -11.80
CA GLY A 51 -5.33 -13.05 -11.28
C GLY A 51 -5.25 -14.14 -10.19
N GLU A 52 -4.13 -14.21 -9.48
CA GLU A 52 -3.90 -15.16 -8.39
C GLU A 52 -3.41 -14.40 -7.15
N CYS A 53 -4.32 -14.17 -6.20
CA CYS A 53 -4.03 -13.51 -4.92
C CYS A 53 -4.94 -14.05 -3.80
N SER A 54 -4.67 -13.67 -2.56
CA SER A 54 -5.36 -14.23 -1.38
C SER A 54 -6.75 -13.63 -1.13
N TYR A 55 -7.05 -12.44 -1.65
CA TYR A 55 -8.28 -11.71 -1.34
C TYR A 55 -8.88 -11.14 -2.61
N TYR A 56 -10.16 -11.41 -2.87
CA TYR A 56 -10.88 -10.95 -4.08
C TYR A 56 -10.28 -11.37 -5.43
N CYS A 57 -9.51 -12.46 -5.50
CA CYS A 57 -9.02 -13.04 -6.75
C CYS A 57 -9.80 -14.31 -7.13
N SER A 58 -11.09 -14.14 -7.44
CA SER A 58 -11.98 -15.20 -7.93
C SER A 58 -12.82 -14.70 -9.11
N THR A 59 -13.48 -15.61 -9.82
CA THR A 59 -14.36 -15.27 -10.96
C THR A 59 -15.49 -14.30 -10.57
N GLU A 60 -15.99 -14.39 -9.34
CA GLU A 60 -17.04 -13.49 -8.80
C GLU A 60 -16.55 -12.05 -8.64
N HIS A 61 -15.24 -11.85 -8.51
CA HIS A 61 -14.59 -10.55 -8.31
C HIS A 61 -13.69 -10.17 -9.50
N ALA A 62 -13.96 -10.74 -10.68
CA ALA A 62 -13.15 -10.48 -11.86
C ALA A 62 -13.23 -9.01 -12.30
N LEU A 63 -12.08 -8.47 -12.69
CA LEU A 63 -11.97 -7.16 -13.31
C LEU A 63 -12.30 -7.29 -14.80
N CYS A 64 -13.34 -6.60 -15.23
CA CYS A 64 -13.83 -6.63 -16.61
C CYS A 64 -13.70 -5.27 -17.27
N GLY A 65 -13.20 -5.26 -18.50
CA GLY A 65 -13.21 -4.07 -19.35
C GLY A 65 -14.55 -3.83 -20.02
N LYS A 66 -14.65 -2.72 -20.76
CA LYS A 66 -15.80 -2.42 -21.63
C LYS A 66 -15.35 -1.85 -22.99
N PRO A 67 -15.09 -2.70 -24.01
CA PRO A 67 -15.06 -4.17 -23.96
C PRO A 67 -13.75 -4.75 -23.39
N ASP A 68 -12.62 -4.05 -23.52
CA ASP A 68 -11.27 -4.56 -23.19
C ASP A 68 -10.36 -3.51 -22.51
N GLN A 69 -10.89 -2.34 -22.16
CA GLN A 69 -10.16 -1.30 -21.45
C GLN A 69 -10.55 -1.25 -19.97
N ILE A 70 -9.55 -1.09 -19.10
CA ILE A 70 -9.73 -0.84 -17.67
C ILE A 70 -8.95 0.40 -17.22
N GLU A 71 -9.50 1.11 -16.26
CA GLU A 71 -8.78 2.18 -15.57
C GLU A 71 -7.96 1.59 -14.43
N GLY A 72 -6.69 2.02 -14.33
CA GLY A 72 -5.81 1.63 -13.25
C GLY A 72 -4.85 2.75 -12.86
N SER A 73 -4.28 2.65 -11.67
CA SER A 73 -3.23 3.54 -11.20
C SER A 73 -1.85 2.92 -11.41
N LEU A 74 -0.94 3.64 -12.06
CA LEU A 74 0.45 3.26 -12.21
C LEU A 74 1.30 4.03 -11.19
N ALA A 75 1.88 3.31 -10.24
CA ALA A 75 2.83 3.85 -9.27
C ALA A 75 4.26 3.64 -9.76
N ALA A 76 5.10 4.67 -9.64
CA ALA A 76 6.51 4.55 -9.96
C ALA A 76 7.19 3.56 -8.99
N PHE A 77 8.01 2.65 -9.54
CA PHE A 77 8.81 1.76 -8.72
C PHE A 77 9.88 2.54 -7.96
N LEU A 78 10.03 2.22 -6.67
CA LEU A 78 11.22 2.61 -5.92
C LEU A 78 12.43 1.82 -6.45
N PRO A 79 13.67 2.33 -6.23
CA PRO A 79 14.87 1.61 -6.63
C PRO A 79 14.91 0.18 -6.10
N ASP A 80 15.61 -0.67 -6.86
CA ASP A 80 15.78 -2.09 -6.52
C ASP A 80 16.40 -2.24 -5.12
N LEU A 81 15.94 -3.25 -4.38
CA LEU A 81 16.42 -3.54 -3.02
C LEU A 81 17.92 -3.87 -2.98
N ALA A 82 18.48 -4.36 -4.09
CA ALA A 82 19.92 -4.59 -4.23
C ALA A 82 20.73 -3.28 -4.24
N LEU A 83 20.15 -2.20 -4.77
CA LEU A 83 20.79 -0.88 -4.84
C LEU A 83 20.45 -0.02 -3.62
N ALA A 84 19.21 -0.05 -3.17
CA ALA A 84 18.71 0.72 -2.04
C ALA A 84 17.95 -0.20 -1.08
N LYS A 85 18.65 -0.68 -0.05
CA LYS A 85 18.03 -1.49 1.01
C LYS A 85 16.95 -0.67 1.69
N ARG A 86 15.85 -1.31 2.06
CA ARG A 86 14.75 -0.72 2.83
C ARG A 86 14.58 -1.49 4.12
N LYS A 87 14.40 -0.77 5.23
CA LYS A 87 14.08 -1.37 6.53
C LYS A 87 12.59 -1.26 6.76
N THR A 88 11.96 -2.38 7.05
CA THR A 88 10.54 -2.45 7.42
C THR A 88 10.39 -2.31 8.93
N TRP A 89 9.51 -1.43 9.35
CA TRP A 89 9.20 -1.19 10.75
C TRP A 89 7.74 -1.53 11.02
N ARG A 90 7.48 -2.06 12.22
CA ARG A 90 6.12 -2.28 12.70
C ARG A 90 5.61 -0.99 13.33
N ASN A 91 4.43 -0.55 12.93
CA ASN A 91 3.78 0.60 13.55
C ASN A 91 3.31 0.23 14.96
N PRO A 92 3.63 1.01 16.02
CA PRO A 92 3.14 0.75 17.37
C PRO A 92 1.60 0.85 17.46
N TRP A 93 0.97 1.73 16.68
CA TRP A 93 -0.50 1.84 16.58
C TRP A 93 -1.15 0.87 15.58
N ARG A 94 -0.45 -0.21 15.22
CA ARG A 94 -1.02 -1.29 14.40
C ARG A 94 -2.28 -1.88 15.04
N ARG A 95 -3.28 -2.22 14.23
CA ARG A 95 -4.46 -2.99 14.69
C ARG A 95 -4.12 -4.45 14.97
N SER A 96 -5.00 -5.13 15.69
CA SER A 96 -4.89 -6.57 15.96
C SER A 96 -5.21 -7.45 14.74
N TYR A 97 -5.95 -6.92 13.76
CA TYR A 97 -6.57 -7.65 12.63
C TYR A 97 -7.37 -8.88 13.06
N ASN A 98 -7.90 -8.85 14.28
CA ASN A 98 -8.70 -9.91 14.85
C ASN A 98 -10.00 -9.32 15.39
N LYS A 99 -11.14 -9.82 14.90
CA LYS A 99 -12.47 -9.31 15.22
C LYS A 99 -12.78 -9.29 16.72
N ARG A 100 -12.12 -10.14 17.53
CA ARG A 100 -12.40 -10.28 18.97
C ARG A 100 -11.33 -9.68 19.87
N LYS A 101 -10.13 -9.43 19.34
CA LYS A 101 -9.00 -8.96 20.14
C LYS A 101 -8.79 -7.48 19.88
N LYS A 102 -8.83 -6.65 20.93
CA LYS A 102 -8.44 -5.25 20.84
C LYS A 102 -6.91 -5.11 20.78
N ALA A 103 -6.43 -4.04 20.16
CA ALA A 103 -5.01 -3.67 20.22
C ALA A 103 -4.68 -2.99 21.56
N GLU A 104 -3.41 -2.94 21.95
CA GLU A 104 -2.97 -2.37 23.23
C GLU A 104 -3.31 -0.87 23.33
N TRP A 105 -3.05 -0.11 22.27
CA TRP A 105 -3.41 1.30 22.18
C TRP A 105 -4.92 1.58 22.20
N GLU A 106 -5.78 0.58 21.98
CA GLU A 106 -7.24 0.73 22.06
C GLU A 106 -7.77 0.57 23.49
N VAL A 107 -6.94 0.06 24.41
CA VAL A 107 -7.32 -0.21 25.81
C VAL A 107 -6.54 0.64 26.80
N ASP A 108 -5.33 1.06 26.45
CA ASP A 108 -4.47 1.88 27.28
C ASP A 108 -4.45 3.34 26.77
N PRO A 109 -5.02 4.30 27.53
CA PRO A 109 -5.00 5.71 27.14
C PRO A 109 -3.59 6.33 27.23
N ASP A 110 -2.69 5.76 28.03
CA ASP A 110 -1.33 6.27 28.27
C ASP A 110 -0.27 5.55 27.40
N TYR A 111 -0.71 4.71 26.45
CA TYR A 111 0.16 3.92 25.55
C TYR A 111 1.26 4.73 24.86
N CYS A 112 0.98 6.01 24.55
CA CYS A 112 1.96 6.90 23.92
C CYS A 112 3.20 7.14 24.81
N GLU A 113 3.05 7.17 26.13
CA GLU A 113 4.15 7.39 27.07
C GLU A 113 5.12 6.20 27.10
N GLU A 114 4.62 4.97 26.91
CA GLU A 114 5.45 3.78 26.75
C GLU A 114 6.19 3.79 25.40
N VAL A 115 5.49 4.14 24.33
CA VAL A 115 6.07 4.20 22.98
C VAL A 115 7.21 5.22 22.92
N LYS A 116 7.06 6.38 23.57
CA LYS A 116 8.10 7.41 23.67
C LYS A 116 9.40 6.93 24.33
N GLN A 117 9.36 5.84 25.11
CA GLN A 117 10.53 5.27 25.77
C GLN A 117 11.11 4.07 25.02
N THR A 118 10.47 3.66 23.92
CA THR A 118 10.83 2.45 23.17
C THR A 118 11.68 2.79 21.95
N PRO A 119 12.91 2.26 21.79
CA PRO A 119 13.68 2.43 20.56
C PRO A 119 12.93 1.88 19.33
N PRO A 120 12.88 2.58 18.19
CA PRO A 120 13.58 3.82 17.83
C PRO A 120 12.72 5.10 18.01
N TYR A 121 11.65 5.06 18.80
CA TYR A 121 10.71 6.16 19.00
C TYR A 121 11.11 7.12 20.12
N ASP A 122 12.11 6.73 20.90
CA ASP A 122 12.73 7.48 21.99
C ASP A 122 13.75 8.52 21.53
N SER A 123 14.08 8.53 20.24
CA SER A 123 15.15 9.35 19.67
C SER A 123 14.81 9.84 18.26
N GLY A 124 15.41 10.98 17.88
CA GLY A 124 15.29 11.56 16.55
C GLY A 124 13.90 12.11 16.23
N THR A 125 13.57 12.20 14.94
CA THR A 125 12.29 12.69 14.43
C THR A 125 11.23 11.61 14.31
N ARG A 126 11.55 10.36 14.67
CA ARG A 126 10.75 9.19 14.27
C ARG A 126 9.30 9.24 14.76
N LEU A 127 9.09 9.72 15.99
CA LEU A 127 7.75 9.86 16.53
C LEU A 127 6.95 10.93 15.79
N LEU A 128 7.58 12.06 15.45
CA LEU A 128 6.98 13.13 14.64
C LEU A 128 6.66 12.64 13.22
N ASP A 129 7.53 11.81 12.63
CA ASP A 129 7.30 11.21 11.32
C ASP A 129 6.06 10.30 11.32
N ILE A 130 5.80 9.60 12.42
CA ILE A 130 4.56 8.84 12.60
C ILE A 130 3.36 9.78 12.75
N MET A 131 3.49 10.89 13.49
CA MET A 131 2.39 11.86 13.60
C MET A 131 1.99 12.40 12.23
N ASP A 132 2.95 12.83 11.41
CA ASP A 132 2.70 13.28 10.03
C ASP A 132 2.00 12.21 9.18
N MET A 133 2.46 10.95 9.30
CA MET A 133 1.84 9.81 8.63
C MET A 133 0.40 9.58 9.09
N THR A 134 0.11 9.66 10.39
CA THR A 134 -1.24 9.47 10.92
C THR A 134 -2.20 10.59 10.54
N ILE A 135 -1.72 11.84 10.49
CA ILE A 135 -2.49 12.98 9.97
C ILE A 135 -2.81 12.76 8.49
N PHE A 136 -1.82 12.33 7.71
CA PHE A 136 -2.00 11.99 6.30
C PHE A 136 -3.05 10.89 6.10
N ASP A 137 -2.94 9.78 6.83
CA ASP A 137 -3.88 8.65 6.78
C ASP A 137 -5.31 9.13 7.11
N PHE A 138 -5.47 9.91 8.18
CA PHE A 138 -6.76 10.47 8.56
C PHE A 138 -7.38 11.37 7.48
N LEU A 139 -6.59 12.26 6.87
CA LEU A 139 -7.04 13.14 5.79
C LEU A 139 -7.42 12.39 4.51
N MET A 140 -6.79 11.25 4.25
CA MET A 140 -7.14 10.37 3.12
C MET A 140 -8.41 9.53 3.38
N GLY A 141 -8.99 9.61 4.58
CA GLY A 141 -10.12 8.78 5.01
C GLY A 141 -9.72 7.37 5.45
N GLU A 142 -8.42 7.11 5.58
CA GLU A 142 -7.91 5.86 6.15
C GLU A 142 -8.06 5.90 7.67
N THR A 143 -9.10 5.23 8.16
CA THR A 143 -9.40 5.17 9.60
C THR A 143 -8.53 4.17 10.36
N THR A 144 -7.62 3.48 9.66
CA THR A 144 -6.74 2.48 10.24
C THR A 144 -5.28 2.88 10.01
N PRO A 145 -4.45 2.98 11.06
CA PRO A 145 -3.03 3.22 10.88
C PRO A 145 -2.39 2.12 10.05
N LEU A 146 -1.44 2.50 9.20
CA LEU A 146 -0.62 1.54 8.47
C LEU A 146 0.03 0.54 9.43
N ASN A 147 -0.06 -0.75 9.09
CA ASN A 147 0.57 -1.83 9.88
C ASN A 147 2.09 -1.70 9.98
N THR A 148 2.68 -1.27 8.87
CA THR A 148 4.11 -1.22 8.66
C THR A 148 4.43 0.00 7.83
N TYR A 149 5.59 0.58 8.10
CA TYR A 149 6.17 1.64 7.30
C TYR A 149 7.63 1.30 6.97
N PHE A 150 8.19 1.93 5.95
CA PHE A 150 9.54 1.63 5.46
C PHE A 150 10.44 2.85 5.57
N THR A 151 11.72 2.62 5.87
CA THR A 151 12.77 3.64 5.80
C THR A 151 13.91 3.19 4.89
N GLY A 152 14.65 4.15 4.33
CA GLY A 152 15.89 3.86 3.61
C GLY A 152 16.91 3.22 4.54
N GLY A 153 17.51 2.10 4.13
CA GLY A 153 18.51 1.37 4.90
C GLY A 153 19.83 2.13 5.05
N CYS A 154 20.11 3.09 4.17
CA CYS A 154 21.30 3.94 4.21
C CYS A 154 21.18 5.11 5.20
N CYS A 155 19.96 5.53 5.56
CA CYS A 155 19.69 6.78 6.26
C CYS A 155 19.57 6.65 7.80
N GLY A 156 19.92 5.49 8.38
CA GLY A 156 19.87 5.30 9.85
C GLY A 156 18.47 5.47 10.47
N ALA A 157 18.41 5.72 11.79
CA ALA A 157 17.17 6.01 12.49
C ALA A 157 16.62 7.42 12.14
N ASP A 158 17.50 8.33 11.73
CA ASP A 158 17.23 9.75 11.54
C ASP A 158 16.87 10.16 10.10
N GLY A 159 16.70 9.18 9.21
CA GLY A 159 15.89 9.32 7.98
C GLY A 159 16.13 10.57 7.14
N SER A 160 17.36 11.07 7.08
CA SER A 160 17.79 12.16 6.19
C SER A 160 18.38 11.59 4.89
#